data_AF-A0A7C4RB42-F1
#
_entry.id   AF-A0A7C4RB42-F1
#
_cell.length_a   1.000
_cell.length_b   1.000
_cell.length_c   1.000
_cell.angle_alpha   90.00
_cell.angle_beta   90.00
_cell.angle_gamma   90.00
#
_symmetry.space_group_name_H-M   'P 1'
#
loop_
_entity.id
_entity.type
_entity.pdbx_description
1 polymer ?
#
loop_
_entity_poly.entity_id
_entity_poly.type
_entity_poly.pdbx_seq_one_letter_code
_entity_poly.pdbx_strand_id
1 'polypeptide(L)' 'ASSGLKIRHGALYPLLRKLENKGLIKSQKQQQGKRTRKIYTTTDKGKAYVTTFYKIIEEQKL' A
#
# COMPACT_ATOMS: atom_id res chain seq x y z
N ALA A 1 -2.92 21.09 11.30
CA ALA A 1 -3.23 19.83 11.99
C ALA A 1 -2.93 18.67 11.05
N SER A 2 -2.04 17.75 11.40
CA SER A 2 -1.75 16.57 10.59
C SER A 2 -2.96 15.63 10.63
N SER A 3 -3.81 15.68 9.61
CA SER A 3 -4.92 14.76 9.39
C SER A 3 -4.39 13.37 9.01
N GLY A 4 -3.68 12.73 9.94
CA GLY A 4 -3.20 11.36 9.81
C GLY A 4 -4.31 10.40 10.18
N LEU A 5 -4.66 9.50 9.26
CA LEU A 5 -5.53 8.35 9.57
C LEU A 5 -4.88 7.54 10.70
N LYS A 6 -5.57 7.43 11.84
CA LYS A 6 -5.14 6.58 12.97
C LYS A 6 -5.36 5.12 12.61
N ILE A 7 -4.40 4.53 11.91
CA ILE A 7 -4.42 3.09 11.59
C ILE A 7 -3.88 2.32 12.79
N ARG A 8 -4.70 1.44 13.37
CA ARG A 8 -4.24 0.51 14.41
C ARG A 8 -3.26 -0.50 13.78
N HIS A 9 -2.16 -0.81 14.48
CA HIS A 9 -1.15 -1.75 13.99
C HIS A 9 -1.74 -3.12 13.61
N GLY A 10 -2.76 -3.59 14.33
CA GLY A 10 -3.46 -4.84 14.02
C GLY A 10 -4.18 -4.88 12.66
N ALA A 11 -4.52 -3.71 12.08
CA ALA A 11 -5.16 -3.61 10.77
C ALA A 11 -4.16 -3.41 9.62
N LEU A 12 -2.98 -2.85 9.91
CA LEU A 12 -1.98 -2.54 8.90
C LEU A 12 -1.40 -3.79 8.24
N TYR A 13 -0.98 -4.78 9.02
CA TYR A 13 -0.38 -6.00 8.47
C TYR A 13 -1.36 -6.82 7.62
N PRO A 14 -2.62 -7.05 8.05
CA PRO A 14 -3.62 -7.65 7.18
C PRO A 14 -3.86 -6.87 5.89
N LEU A 15 -3.86 -5.53 5.94
CA LEU A 15 -4.01 -4.70 4.74
C LEU A 15 -2.83 -4.89 3.77
N LEU A 16 -1.60 -4.80 4.26
CA LEU A 16 -0.40 -5.00 3.44
C LEU A 16 -0.40 -6.39 2.80
N ARG A 17 -0.77 -7.44 3.55
CA ARG A 17 -0.90 -8.80 3.01
C ARG A 17 -1.97 -8.89 1.92
N LYS A 18 -3.13 -8.24 2.11
CA LYS A 18 -4.19 -8.21 1.07
C LYS A 18 -3.73 -7.49 -0.19
N LEU A 19 -3.02 -6.36 -0.07
CA LEU A 19 -2.49 -5.62 -1.21
C LEU A 19 -1.41 -6.42 -1.96
N GLU A 20 -0.57 -7.13 -1.22
CA GLU A 20 0.46 -8.02 -1.77
C GLU A 20 -0.17 -9.21 -2.51
N ASN A 21 -1.17 -9.88 -1.91
CA ASN A 21 -1.92 -10.96 -2.56
C ASN A 21 -2.65 -10.52 -3.84
N LYS A 22 -3.08 -9.26 -3.91
CA LYS A 22 -3.69 -8.67 -5.12
C LYS A 22 -2.66 -8.29 -6.20
N GLY A 23 -1.36 -8.37 -5.87
CA GLY A 23 -0.25 -7.97 -6.74
C GLY A 23 -0.09 -6.46 -6.91
N LEU A 24 -0.69 -5.66 -6.01
CA LEU A 24 -0.63 -4.18 -6.07
C LEU A 24 0.64 -3.64 -5.41
N ILE A 25 1.18 -4.37 -4.44
CA ILE A 25 2.48 -4.12 -3.84
C ILE A 25 3.30 -5.40 -3.85
N LYS A 26 4.61 -5.27 -3.77
CA LYS A 26 5.54 -6.37 -3.54
C LYS A 26 6.39 -6.07 -2.33
N SER A 27 6.93 -7.10 -1.70
CA SER A 27 7.85 -6.93 -0.60
C SER A 27 9.23 -7.52 -0.86
N GLN A 28 10.22 -6.95 -0.19
CA GLN A 28 11.59 -7.44 -0.17
C GLN A 28 12.10 -7.44 1.27
N LYS A 29 12.81 -8.51 1.64
CA LYS A 29 13.52 -8.57 2.92
C LYS A 29 14.86 -7.86 2.73
N GLN A 30 15.10 -6.84 3.53
CA GLN A 30 16.38 -6.16 3.59
C GLN A 30 17.00 -6.36 4.96
N GLN A 31 18.25 -6.81 4.98
CA GLN A 31 19.02 -6.91 6.20
C GLN A 31 19.70 -5.57 6.48
N GLN A 32 19.42 -4.99 7.64
CA GLN A 32 20.07 -3.78 8.10
C GLN A 32 20.70 -4.09 9.46
N GLY A 33 21.99 -4.47 9.42
CA GLY A 33 22.71 -4.97 10.59
C GLY A 33 22.08 -6.26 11.14
N LYS A 34 21.70 -6.23 12.43
CA LYS A 34 21.06 -7.36 13.12
C LYS A 34 19.54 -7.47 12.91
N ARG A 35 18.92 -6.50 12.23
CA ARG A 35 17.46 -6.46 12.02
C ARG A 35 17.09 -6.71 10.57
N THR A 36 16.19 -7.66 10.35
CA THR A 36 15.56 -7.88 9.05
C THR A 36 14.30 -7.01 8.96
N ARG A 37 14.20 -6.19 7.91
CA ARG A 37 13.02 -5.38 7.61
C ARG A 37 12.35 -5.91 6.35
N LYS A 38 11.01 -5.90 6.35
CA LYS A 38 10.21 -6.16 5.15
C LYS A 38 9.82 -4.80 4.56
N ILE A 39 10.42 -4.44 3.43
CA ILE A 39 10.13 -3.20 2.70
C ILE A 39 9.10 -3.52 1.64
N TYR A 40 8.09 -2.66 1.50
CA TYR A 40 7.05 -2.79 0.48
C TYR A 40 7.22 -1.71 -0.59
N THR A 41 6.97 -2.08 -1.83
CA THR A 41 7.03 -1.18 -2.98
C THR A 41 5.80 -1.41 -3.86
N THR A 42 5.22 -0.33 -4.37
CA THR A 42 4.10 -0.40 -5.30
C THR A 42 4.55 -1.01 -6.63
N THR A 43 3.76 -1.96 -7.16
CA THR A 43 4.00 -2.54 -8.48
C THR A 43 3.43 -1.64 -9.57
N ASP A 44 3.73 -1.92 -10.84
CA ASP A 44 3.13 -1.15 -11.95
C ASP A 44 1.62 -1.36 -12.03
N LYS A 45 1.15 -2.58 -11.72
CA LYS A 45 -0.28 -2.87 -11.50
C LYS A 45 -0.87 -2.01 -10.38
N GLY A 46 -0.14 -1.85 -9.27
CA GLY A 46 -0.55 -0.99 -8.15
C GLY A 46 -0.68 0.48 -8.54
N LYS A 47 0.29 1.01 -9.32
CA LYS A 47 0.24 2.38 -9.84
C LYS A 47 -0.96 2.59 -10.75
N ALA A 48 -1.16 1.69 -11.72
CA ALA A 48 -2.31 1.75 -12.63
C ALA A 48 -3.65 1.72 -11.87
N TYR A 49 -3.76 0.84 -10.87
CA TYR A 49 -4.95 0.76 -10.02
C TYR A 49 -5.26 2.09 -9.34
N VAL A 50 -4.25 2.76 -8.77
CA VAL A 50 -4.42 4.06 -8.12
C VAL A 50 -4.84 5.13 -9.13
N THR A 51 -4.23 5.17 -10.31
CA THR A 51 -4.62 6.11 -11.37
C THR A 51 -6.08 5.92 -11.80
N THR A 52 -6.50 4.67 -12.04
CA THR A 52 -7.89 4.35 -12.39
C THR A 52 -8.85 4.73 -11.26
N PHE A 53 -8.48 4.45 -10.01
CA PHE A 53 -9.31 4.78 -8.85
C PHE A 53 -9.56 6.30 -8.73
N TYR A 54 -8.52 7.12 -8.91
CA TYR A 54 -8.69 8.57 -8.90
C TYR A 54 -9.55 9.08 -10.06
N LYS A 55 -9.35 8.54 -11.28
CA LYS A 55 -10.23 8.86 -12.42
C LYS A 55 -11.70 8.57 -12.13
N ILE A 56 -12.00 7.40 -11.59
CA ILE A 56 -13.39 7.02 -11.25
C ILE A 56 -13.98 7.99 -10.22
N ILE A 57 -13.20 8.36 -9.20
CA ILE A 57 -13.68 9.30 -8.18
C ILE A 57 -13.93 10.70 -8.77
N GLU A 58 -13.09 11.16 -9.69
CA GLU A 58 -13.28 12.43 -10.38
C GLU A 58 -14.52 12.40 -11.28
N GLU A 59 -14.74 11.32 -12.01
CA GLU A 59 -15.91 11.12 -12.88
C GLU A 59 -17.23 11.04 -12.08
N GLN A 60 -17.20 10.47 -10.87
CA GLN A 60 -18.37 10.34 -9.98
C GLN A 60 -18.67 11.61 -9.17
N LYS A 61 -17.82 12.65 -9.27
CA LYS A 61 -18.03 13.96 -8.63
C LYS A 61 -18.75 14.97 -9.54
N LEU A 62 -19.20 14.54 -10.71
CA LEU A 62 -20.06 15.29 -11.63
C LEU A 62 -21.53 15.02 -11.35
#